data_AF-A0A9Q1ZBX0-F1
#
_entry.id   AF-A0A9Q1ZBX0-F1
#
_cell.length_a   1.000
_cell.length_b   1.000
_cell.length_c   1.000
_cell.angle_alpha   90.00
_cell.angle_beta   90.00
_cell.angle_gamma   90.00
#
_symmetry.space_group_name_H-M   'P 1'
#
loop_
_entity.id
_entity.type
_entity.pdbx_description
1 polymer ?
#
loop_
_entity_poly.entity_id
_entity_poly.type
_entity_poly.pdbx_seq_one_letter_code
_entity_poly.pdbx_strand_id
1 'polypeptide(L)'
;MNIFSLIIVAIVGEAVWENLKMIWQKGKLCFDKVGSLIISIILALDTGIDILALSGVPTRIPYVGTILTGIVISRGANFTHDVVSAINNIYQNSKNTGGNLESKEDTSKSKEK
;
A
#
# COMPACT_ATOMS: atom_id res chain seq x y z
N MET A 1 -14.14 9.53 -8.28
CA MET A 1 -13.09 8.72 -7.64
C MET A 1 -13.61 7.30 -7.52
N ASN A 2 -12.86 6.31 -8.01
CA ASN A 2 -13.24 4.90 -7.91
C ASN A 2 -12.88 4.37 -6.51
N ILE A 3 -13.55 3.29 -6.06
CA ILE A 3 -13.25 2.66 -4.76
C ILE A 3 -11.77 2.24 -4.66
N PHE A 4 -11.18 1.85 -5.78
CA PHE A 4 -9.76 1.53 -5.89
C PHE A 4 -8.85 2.71 -5.52
N SER A 5 -9.17 3.91 -6.02
CA SER A 5 -8.42 5.13 -5.71
C SER A 5 -8.51 5.50 -4.24
N LEU A 6 -9.68 5.28 -3.61
CA LEU A 6 -9.86 5.48 -2.17
C LEU A 6 -8.96 4.54 -1.36
N ILE A 7 -8.91 3.26 -1.74
CA ILE A 7 -8.07 2.26 -1.08
C ILE A 7 -6.58 2.61 -1.21
N ILE A 8 -6.14 3.02 -2.40
CA ILE A 8 -4.75 3.45 -2.62
C ILE A 8 -4.40 4.64 -1.73
N VAL A 9 -5.25 5.66 -1.67
CA VAL A 9 -5.04 6.84 -0.81
C VAL A 9 -4.95 6.43 0.67
N ALA A 10 -5.81 5.52 1.12
CA ALA A 10 -5.80 5.03 2.50
C ALA A 10 -4.49 4.29 2.83
N ILE A 11 -4.03 3.39 1.95
CA ILE A 11 -2.78 2.63 2.13
C ILE A 11 -1.57 3.58 2.12
N VAL A 12 -1.54 4.55 1.20
CA VAL A 12 -0.48 5.55 1.11
C VAL A 12 -0.44 6.40 2.38
N GLY A 13 -1.61 6.86 2.87
CA GLY A 13 -1.72 7.64 4.10
C GLY A 13 -1.17 6.87 5.32
N GLU A 14 -1.54 5.60 5.46
CA GLU A 14 -1.04 4.74 6.53
C GLU A 14 0.48 4.53 6.43
N ALA A 15 0.96 4.24 5.22
CA ALA A 15 2.39 4.04 4.97
C ALA A 15 3.21 5.28 5.34
N VAL A 16 2.71 6.48 5.00
CA VAL A 16 3.35 7.77 5.31
C VAL A 16 3.37 8.02 6.81
N TRP A 17 2.24 7.80 7.50
CA TRP A 17 2.14 8.02 8.95
C TRP A 17 3.06 7.10 9.74
N GLU A 18 3.09 5.81 9.39
CA GLU A 18 4.01 4.85 9.99
C GLU A 18 5.49 5.21 9.73
N ASN A 19 5.81 5.70 8.54
CA ASN A 19 7.18 6.11 8.20
C ASN A 19 7.62 7.34 9.01
N LEU A 20 6.72 8.31 9.19
CA LEU A 20 6.97 9.47 10.04
C LEU A 20 7.23 9.08 11.50
N LYS A 21 6.43 8.15 12.04
CA LYS A 21 6.63 7.62 13.41
C LYS A 21 7.97 6.91 13.56
N MET A 22 8.43 6.18 12.54
CA MET A 22 9.73 5.49 12.57
C MET A 22 10.92 6.46 12.57
N ILE A 23 10.79 7.63 11.95
CA ILE A 23 11.83 8.67 11.97
C ILE A 23 12.00 9.23 13.38
N TRP A 24 10.90 9.35 14.13
CA TRP A 24 10.88 9.83 15.51
C TRP A 24 10.70 8.70 16.51
N GLN A 25 11.75 7.91 16.77
CA GLN A 25 11.70 6.86 17.80
C GLN A 25 12.29 7.34 19.13
N LYS A 26 11.45 7.34 20.18
CA LYS A 26 11.86 7.49 21.60
C LYS A 26 12.79 8.70 21.86
N GLY A 27 12.51 9.83 21.23
CA GLY A 27 13.28 11.08 21.41
C GLY A 27 14.65 11.11 20.72
N LYS A 28 14.98 10.11 19.88
CA LYS A 28 16.16 10.10 19.02
C LYS A 28 15.73 10.04 17.55
N LEU A 29 16.28 10.94 16.74
CA LEU A 29 16.13 10.88 15.29
C LEU A 29 17.04 9.78 14.74
N CYS A 30 16.46 8.82 14.01
CA CYS A 30 17.23 7.83 13.27
C CYS A 30 17.76 8.45 11.97
N PHE A 31 19.01 8.94 12.00
CA PHE A 31 19.66 9.56 10.84
C PHE A 31 19.66 8.66 9.60
N ASP A 32 19.76 7.34 9.76
CA ASP A 32 19.70 6.38 8.63
C ASP A 32 18.35 6.44 7.91
N LYS A 33 17.25 6.60 8.65
CA LYS A 33 15.89 6.68 8.09
C LYS A 33 15.65 8.04 7.44
N VAL A 34 16.16 9.11 8.04
CA VAL A 34 16.12 10.45 7.45
C VAL A 34 16.93 10.50 6.15
N GLY A 35 18.10 9.87 6.11
CA GLY A 35 18.90 9.76 4.89
C GLY A 35 18.16 9.04 3.77
N SER A 36 17.57 7.88 4.06
CA SER A 36 16.71 7.16 3.10
C SER A 36 15.56 8.03 2.58
N LEU A 37 14.89 8.75 3.49
CA LEU A 37 13.78 9.63 3.15
C LEU A 37 14.17 10.71 2.15
N ILE A 38 15.28 11.41 2.42
CA ILE A 38 15.76 12.50 1.57
C ILE A 38 16.13 11.97 0.18
N ILE A 39 16.89 10.87 0.10
CA ILE A 39 17.29 10.27 -1.18
C ILE A 39 16.05 9.83 -1.97
N SER A 40 15.05 9.25 -1.31
CA SER A 40 13.84 8.77 -1.97
C SER A 40 12.95 9.91 -2.48
N ILE A 41 12.86 11.03 -1.76
CA ILE A 41 12.15 12.23 -2.22
C ILE A 41 12.86 12.83 -3.43
N ILE A 42 14.21 12.92 -3.42
CA ILE A 42 14.97 13.39 -4.57
C ILE A 42 14.72 12.49 -5.77
N LEU A 43 14.77 11.17 -5.59
CA LEU A 43 14.50 10.20 -6.66
C LEU A 43 13.07 10.31 -7.21
N ALA A 44 12.09 10.53 -6.34
CA ALA A 44 10.70 10.71 -6.77
C ALA A 44 10.50 12.01 -7.57
N LEU A 45 11.18 13.09 -7.16
CA LEU A 45 11.18 14.37 -7.89
C LEU A 45 11.90 14.24 -9.24
N ASP A 46 13.04 13.54 -9.29
CA ASP A 46 13.83 13.32 -10.50
C ASP A 46 13.08 12.46 -11.52
N THR A 47 12.42 11.40 -11.06
CA THR A 47 11.61 10.50 -11.92
C THR A 47 10.23 11.05 -12.26
N GLY A 48 9.76 12.08 -11.54
CA GLY A 48 8.41 12.63 -11.70
C GLY A 48 7.30 11.66 -11.33
N ILE A 49 7.59 10.62 -10.54
CA ILE A 49 6.62 9.58 -10.19
C ILE A 49 5.63 10.08 -9.14
N ASP A 50 4.33 9.89 -9.39
CA ASP A 50 3.26 10.29 -8.48
C ASP A 50 2.22 9.16 -8.36
N ILE A 51 2.28 8.41 -7.27
CA ILE A 51 1.40 7.27 -7.00
C ILE A 51 -0.08 7.67 -6.91
N LEU A 52 -0.37 8.91 -6.51
CA LEU A 52 -1.74 9.44 -6.44
C LEU A 52 -2.25 9.75 -7.85
N ALA A 53 -1.41 10.37 -8.68
CA ALA A 53 -1.73 10.62 -10.09
C ALA A 53 -1.91 9.30 -10.86
N LEU A 54 -1.04 8.30 -10.63
CA LEU A 54 -1.17 6.95 -11.21
C LEU A 54 -2.49 6.26 -10.80
N SER A 55 -3.00 6.54 -9.60
CA SER A 55 -4.25 6.00 -9.10
C SER A 55 -5.51 6.75 -9.60
N GLY A 56 -5.32 7.79 -10.41
CA GLY A 56 -6.42 8.64 -10.89
C GLY A 56 -6.94 9.61 -9.84
N VAL A 57 -6.13 9.94 -8.82
CA VAL A 57 -6.41 10.98 -7.84
C VAL A 57 -5.64 12.23 -8.23
N PRO A 58 -6.27 13.20 -8.91
CA PRO A 58 -5.60 14.44 -9.25
C PRO A 58 -5.29 15.21 -7.97
N THR A 59 -4.00 15.44 -7.72
CA THR A 59 -3.52 16.26 -6.61
C THR A 59 -3.76 17.73 -6.92
N ARG A 60 -4.47 18.45 -6.03
CA ARG A 60 -4.76 19.89 -6.20
C ARG A 60 -3.51 20.77 -6.04
N ILE A 61 -2.53 20.27 -5.30
CA ILE A 61 -1.25 20.93 -5.05
C ILE A 61 -0.18 20.17 -5.83
N PRO A 62 0.51 20.81 -6.80
CA PRO A 62 1.60 20.17 -7.53
C PRO A 62 2.70 19.74 -6.55
N TYR A 63 3.38 18.64 -6.84
CA TYR A 63 4.45 18.02 -6.04
C TYR A 63 4.04 17.30 -4.75
N VAL A 64 2.84 17.53 -4.19
CA VAL A 64 2.41 16.82 -2.96
C VAL A 64 2.36 15.31 -3.21
N GLY A 65 1.83 14.89 -4.36
CA GLY A 65 1.77 13.47 -4.71
C GLY A 65 3.16 12.86 -4.92
N THR A 66 4.06 13.59 -5.56
CA THR A 66 5.46 13.18 -5.74
C THR A 66 6.22 13.06 -4.42
N ILE A 67 6.05 14.01 -3.49
CA ILE A 67 6.68 13.95 -2.16
C ILE A 67 6.13 12.78 -1.35
N LEU A 68 4.80 12.59 -1.32
CA LEU A 68 4.16 11.43 -0.68
C LEU A 68 4.71 10.12 -1.25
N THR A 69 4.89 10.07 -2.57
CA THR A 69 5.46 8.90 -3.25
C THR A 69 6.91 8.67 -2.81
N GLY A 70 7.73 9.72 -2.71
CA GLY A 70 9.09 9.61 -2.15
C GLY A 70 9.12 9.12 -0.71
N ILE A 71 8.18 9.57 0.14
CA ILE A 71 8.05 9.09 1.51
C ILE A 71 7.71 7.60 1.54
N VAL A 72 6.77 7.15 0.72
CA VAL A 72 6.39 5.74 0.60
C VAL A 72 7.57 4.90 0.08
N ILE A 73 8.28 5.38 -0.94
CA ILE A 73 9.46 4.71 -1.51
C ILE A 73 10.57 4.56 -0.47
N SER A 74 10.74 5.50 0.46
CA SER A 74 11.80 5.43 1.47
C SER A 74 11.71 4.25 2.44
N ARG A 75 10.53 3.62 2.55
CA ARG A 75 10.37 2.33 3.26
C ARG A 75 11.00 1.17 2.49
N GLY A 76 11.17 1.30 1.18
CA GLY A 76 11.79 0.33 0.29
C GLY A 76 11.19 -1.06 0.47
N ALA A 77 12.06 -2.03 0.75
CA ALA A 77 11.71 -3.44 0.91
C ALA A 77 10.64 -3.71 1.98
N ASN A 78 10.54 -2.88 3.04
CA ASN A 78 9.50 -3.05 4.05
C ASN A 78 8.11 -2.77 3.46
N PHE A 79 7.96 -1.71 2.66
CA PHE A 79 6.69 -1.42 1.99
C PHE A 79 6.38 -2.45 0.89
N THR A 80 7.37 -2.85 0.09
CA THR A 80 7.18 -3.90 -0.92
C THR A 80 6.72 -5.21 -0.30
N HIS A 81 7.31 -5.61 0.83
CA HIS A 81 6.90 -6.80 1.56
C HIS A 81 5.45 -6.69 2.08
N ASP A 82 5.10 -5.54 2.68
CA ASP A 82 3.74 -5.31 3.20
C ASP A 82 2.70 -5.33 2.07
N VAL A 83 2.98 -4.71 0.92
CA VAL A 83 2.10 -4.69 -0.26
C VAL A 83 1.95 -6.09 -0.86
N VAL A 84 3.06 -6.81 -1.07
CA VAL A 84 3.03 -8.17 -1.63
C VAL A 84 2.27 -9.11 -0.69
N SER A 85 2.48 -8.99 0.63
CA SER A 85 1.77 -9.78 1.63
C SER A 85 0.27 -9.47 1.64
N ALA A 86 -0.12 -8.19 1.54
CA ALA A 86 -1.52 -7.79 1.46
C ALA A 86 -2.21 -8.34 0.19
N ILE A 87 -1.55 -8.24 -0.96
CA ILE A 87 -2.07 -8.78 -2.23
C ILE A 87 -2.20 -10.30 -2.15
N ASN A 88 -1.19 -10.99 -1.61
CA ASN A 88 -1.22 -12.44 -1.48
C ASN A 88 -2.34 -12.89 -0.52
N ASN A 89 -2.56 -12.18 0.58
CA ASN A 89 -3.69 -12.46 1.49
C ASN A 89 -5.05 -12.31 0.78
N ILE A 90 -5.22 -11.24 0.00
CA ILE A 90 -6.46 -11.03 -0.78
C ILE A 90 -6.64 -12.15 -1.82
N TYR A 91 -5.58 -12.53 -2.53
CA TYR A 91 -5.60 -13.61 -3.51
C TYR A 91 -5.96 -14.96 -2.85
N GLN A 92 -5.29 -15.34 -1.77
CA GLN A 92 -5.53 -16.59 -1.05
C GLN A 92 -6.95 -16.64 -0.45
N ASN A 93 -7.46 -15.52 0.06
CA ASN A 93 -8.81 -15.44 0.62
C ASN A 93 -9.89 -15.55 -0.48
N SER A 94 -9.65 -14.98 -1.67
CA SER A 94 -10.53 -15.18 -2.83
C SER A 94 -10.58 -16.64 -3.29
N LYS A 95 -9.45 -17.35 -3.27
CA LYS A 95 -9.37 -18.78 -3.59
C LYS A 95 -10.10 -19.66 -2.57
N ASN A 96 -9.99 -19.34 -1.29
CA ASN A 96 -10.66 -20.09 -0.22
C ASN A 96 -12.20 -19.87 -0.22
N THR A 97 -12.66 -18.70 -0.69
CA THR A 97 -14.09 -18.42 -0.85
C THR A 97 -14.70 -19.21 -2.02
N GLY A 98 -13.96 -19.42 -3.12
CA GLY A 98 -14.41 -20.25 -4.25
C GLY A 98 -14.55 -21.74 -3.89
N GLY A 99 -13.60 -22.30 -3.15
CA GLY A 99 -13.63 -23.72 -2.76
C GLY A 99 -14.75 -24.09 -1.77
N ASN A 100 -15.22 -23.15 -0.94
CA ASN A 100 -16.28 -23.39 0.05
C ASN A 100 -17.69 -23.32 -0.55
N LEU A 101 -17.84 -22.76 -1.75
CA LEU A 101 -19.09 -22.75 -2.52
C LEU A 101 -19.31 -24.10 -3.23
N GLU A 102 -18.27 -24.68 -3.83
CA GLU A 102 -18.33 -26.02 -4.44
C GLU A 102 -18.65 -27.12 -3.39
N SER A 103 -18.07 -27.06 -2.19
CA SER A 103 -18.35 -28.07 -1.14
C SER A 103 -19.78 -27.99 -0.57
N LYS A 104 -20.43 -26.82 -0.63
CA LYS A 104 -21.81 -26.66 -0.13
C LYS A 104 -22.88 -27.12 -1.13
N GLU A 105 -22.61 -27.07 -2.43
CA GLU A 105 -23.51 -27.62 -3.46
C GLU A 105 -23.54 -29.15 -3.43
N ASP A 106 -22.38 -29.81 -3.31
CA ASP A 106 -22.32 -31.28 -3.28
C ASP A 106 -22.95 -31.87 -2.01
N THR A 107 -22.79 -31.20 -0.86
CA THR A 107 -23.39 -31.67 0.40
C THR A 107 -24.92 -31.48 0.43
N SER A 108 -25.46 -30.50 -0.29
CA SER A 108 -26.90 -30.26 -0.38
C SER A 108 -27.59 -31.23 -1.33
N LYS A 109 -26.97 -31.59 -2.47
CA LYS A 109 -27.49 -32.60 -3.41
C LYS A 109 -27.53 -34.01 -2.84
N SER A 110 -26.62 -34.37 -1.93
CA SER A 110 -26.60 -35.71 -1.32
C SER A 110 -27.65 -35.92 -0.22
N LYS A 111 -28.34 -34.87 0.25
CA LYS A 111 -29.40 -34.96 1.27
C LYS A 111 -30.81 -35.02 0.69
N GLU A 112 -30.97 -34.90 -0.62
CA GLU A 112 -32.26 -34.93 -1.32
C GLU A 112 -32.51 -36.24 -2.10
N LYS A 113 -31.67 -37.25 -1.90
CA LYS A 113 -31.88 -38.64 -2.34
C LYS A 113 -31.96 -39.57 -1.14
#